data_AF-A0A8W8J6A9-F1
#
_entry.id   AF-A0A8W8J6A9-F1
#
_cell.length_a   1.000
_cell.length_b   1.000
_cell.length_c   1.000
_cell.angle_alpha   90.00
_cell.angle_beta   90.00
_cell.angle_gamma   90.00
#
_symmetry.space_group_name_H-M   'P 1'
#
loop_
_entity.id
_entity.type
_entity.pdbx_description
1 polymer ?
#
loop_
_entity_poly.entity_id
_entity_poly.type
_entity_poly.pdbx_seq_one_letter_code
_entity_poly.pdbx_strand_id
1 'polypeptide(L)'
;CSQETDQSEDEDLASCVIQFSYVEKYPEEPPLFEIVDNENLEDDQIEEIISLINEQIEENIGMVLVFTIVSAVQEKLTVMVEDSKRRKQEEIERKKRQLEEEEQKRFEGTKVTVETFLAWKTKFDAEMAEMKKEKVHKEKTKGLTGKEMFMRDESMADSDLKLLESEEEGVEVDESLFQDMDDLDMDDDLEEAGD
;
A
#
# COMPACT_ATOMS: atom_id res chain seq x y z
N CYS A 1 31.33 10.26 -2.39
CA CYS A 1 30.11 10.04 -3.19
C CYS A 1 30.57 9.74 -4.59
N SER A 2 30.73 8.46 -4.88
CA SER A 2 31.35 7.97 -6.10
C SER A 2 30.26 7.77 -7.15
N GLN A 3 30.43 8.44 -8.29
CA GLN A 3 30.21 7.90 -9.64
C GLN A 3 29.05 6.89 -9.78
N GLU A 4 27.82 7.37 -9.93
CA GLU A 4 26.69 6.56 -10.43
C GLU A 4 25.84 7.29 -11.49
N THR A 5 26.25 8.48 -11.98
CA THR A 5 25.44 9.27 -12.92
C THR A 5 25.77 9.07 -14.40
N ASP A 6 26.86 8.38 -14.75
CA ASP A 6 27.32 8.32 -16.16
C ASP A 6 26.59 7.26 -17.00
N GLN A 7 26.22 6.11 -16.42
CA GLN A 7 25.77 4.95 -17.21
C GLN A 7 24.32 5.05 -17.72
N SER A 8 23.49 5.92 -17.14
CA SER A 8 22.09 6.06 -17.55
C SER A 8 21.86 7.13 -18.63
N GLU A 9 22.81 8.03 -18.85
CA GLU A 9 22.64 9.10 -19.84
C GLU A 9 23.00 8.63 -21.26
N ASP A 10 23.92 7.68 -21.39
CA ASP A 10 24.36 7.12 -22.67
C ASP A 10 23.29 6.26 -23.38
N GLU A 11 22.40 5.59 -22.63
CA GLU A 11 21.31 4.77 -23.20
C GLU A 11 20.28 5.59 -24.00
N ASP A 12 20.25 6.90 -23.82
CA ASP A 12 19.36 7.78 -24.56
C ASP A 12 20.08 8.65 -25.61
N LEU A 13 21.38 8.43 -25.85
CA LEU A 13 22.10 9.15 -26.90
C LEU A 13 22.02 8.39 -28.23
N ALA A 14 21.57 9.08 -29.28
CA ALA A 14 21.61 8.55 -30.64
C ALA A 14 22.85 9.07 -31.37
N SER A 15 23.56 8.16 -32.06
CA SER A 15 24.79 8.47 -32.79
C SER A 15 24.73 7.89 -34.21
N CYS A 16 25.37 8.57 -35.17
CA CYS A 16 25.43 8.12 -36.56
C CYS A 16 26.74 8.61 -37.20
N VAL A 17 27.42 7.72 -37.92
CA VAL A 17 28.66 8.00 -38.64
C VAL A 17 28.38 8.04 -40.13
N ILE A 18 28.47 9.24 -40.72
CA ILE A 18 28.25 9.47 -42.15
C ILE A 18 29.59 9.69 -42.83
N GLN A 19 29.92 8.86 -43.81
CA GLN A 19 31.09 9.02 -44.65
C GLN A 19 30.73 9.76 -45.93
N PHE A 20 31.40 10.89 -46.19
CA PHE A 20 31.28 11.64 -47.43
C PHE A 20 32.49 11.42 -48.34
N SER A 21 32.24 11.18 -49.63
CA SER A 21 33.26 11.10 -50.68
C SER A 21 33.05 12.21 -51.70
N TYR A 22 34.08 13.03 -51.92
CA TYR A 22 34.05 14.13 -52.87
C TYR A 22 34.08 13.64 -54.31
N VAL A 23 33.25 14.27 -55.15
CA VAL A 23 33.24 14.09 -56.61
C VAL A 23 33.98 15.24 -57.28
N GLU A 24 34.48 15.03 -58.51
CA GLU A 24 35.30 16.03 -59.23
C GLU A 24 34.58 17.38 -59.44
N LYS A 25 33.25 17.35 -59.54
CA LYS A 25 32.41 18.52 -59.79
C LYS A 25 31.73 19.06 -58.55
N TYR A 26 32.15 18.66 -57.34
CA TYR A 26 31.63 19.26 -56.12
C TYR A 26 32.05 20.74 -56.04
N PRO A 27 31.14 21.69 -55.71
CA PRO A 27 29.77 21.49 -55.19
C PRO A 27 28.63 21.51 -56.23
N GLU A 28 28.91 21.55 -57.54
CA GLU A 28 27.88 21.50 -58.58
C GLU A 28 27.21 20.12 -58.70
N GLU A 29 27.94 19.05 -58.37
CA GLU A 29 27.41 17.70 -58.21
C GLU A 29 27.45 17.28 -56.73
N PRO A 30 26.48 16.48 -56.27
CA PRO A 30 26.38 16.09 -54.86
C PRO A 30 27.51 15.15 -54.45
N PRO A 31 28.00 15.21 -53.19
CA PRO A 31 28.94 14.24 -52.69
C PRO A 31 28.26 12.88 -52.56
N LEU A 32 29.03 11.79 -52.72
CA LEU A 32 28.54 10.47 -52.35
C LEU A 32 28.55 10.35 -50.84
N PHE A 33 27.50 9.80 -50.25
CA PHE A 33 27.41 9.57 -48.81
C PHE A 33 26.97 8.15 -48.49
N GLU A 34 27.45 7.63 -47.37
CA GLU A 34 27.09 6.32 -46.83
C GLU A 34 27.05 6.41 -45.29
N ILE A 35 26.03 5.79 -44.68
CA ILE A 35 25.94 5.65 -43.22
C ILE A 35 26.71 4.37 -42.86
N VAL A 36 27.86 4.54 -42.23
CA VAL A 36 28.80 3.44 -41.91
C VAL A 36 28.45 2.77 -40.60
N ASP A 37 27.97 3.56 -39.63
CA ASP A 37 27.66 3.09 -38.30
C ASP A 37 26.52 3.92 -37.69
N ASN A 38 25.74 3.31 -36.81
CA ASN A 38 24.65 3.96 -36.10
C ASN A 38 24.41 3.26 -34.75
N GLU A 39 24.09 4.06 -33.72
CA GLU A 39 23.75 3.58 -32.38
C GLU A 39 22.44 4.22 -31.92
N ASN A 40 21.57 3.41 -31.30
CA ASN A 40 20.27 3.83 -30.78
C ASN A 40 19.34 4.49 -31.82
N LEU A 41 19.44 4.04 -33.08
CA LEU A 41 18.55 4.44 -34.17
C LEU A 41 17.82 3.22 -34.73
N GLU A 42 16.52 3.37 -34.99
CA GLU A 42 15.71 2.35 -35.68
C GLU A 42 15.85 2.51 -37.20
N ASP A 43 15.62 1.44 -37.97
CA ASP A 43 15.74 1.47 -39.44
C ASP A 43 14.87 2.57 -40.07
N ASP A 44 13.64 2.76 -39.58
CA ASP A 44 12.73 3.83 -40.02
C ASP A 44 13.33 5.23 -39.79
N GLN A 45 14.08 5.42 -38.70
CA GLN A 45 14.76 6.68 -38.39
C GLN A 45 15.96 6.90 -39.33
N ILE A 46 16.67 5.84 -39.69
CA ILE A 46 17.77 5.90 -40.66
C ILE A 46 17.24 6.30 -42.04
N GLU A 47 16.11 5.72 -42.48
CA GLU A 47 15.45 6.11 -43.73
C GLU A 47 15.04 7.59 -43.73
N GLU A 48 14.52 8.08 -42.60
CA GLU A 48 14.16 9.49 -42.44
C GLU A 48 15.39 10.42 -42.53
N ILE A 49 16.51 10.02 -41.91
CA ILE A 49 17.80 10.75 -42.03
C ILE A 49 18.29 10.75 -43.48
N ILE A 50 18.24 9.61 -44.17
CA ILE A 50 18.63 9.53 -45.60
C ILE A 50 17.74 10.44 -46.45
N SER A 51 16.43 10.46 -46.21
CA SER A 51 15.51 11.35 -46.91
C SER A 51 15.86 12.81 -46.66
N LEU A 52 16.14 13.18 -45.41
CA LEU A 52 16.57 14.54 -45.03
C LEU A 52 17.87 14.94 -45.72
N ILE A 53 18.87 14.05 -45.78
CA ILE A 53 20.14 14.33 -46.46
C ILE A 53 19.90 14.61 -47.95
N ASN A 54 19.05 13.82 -48.61
CA ASN A 54 18.73 14.01 -50.03
C ASN A 54 18.01 15.34 -50.28
N GLU A 55 17.08 15.73 -49.41
CA GLU A 55 16.40 17.02 -49.47
C GLU A 55 17.41 18.18 -49.33
N GLN A 56 18.30 18.10 -48.34
CA GLN A 56 19.33 19.12 -48.14
C GLN A 56 20.31 19.23 -49.31
N ILE A 57 20.60 18.11 -49.98
CA ILE A 57 21.41 18.08 -51.20
C ILE A 57 20.70 18.79 -52.35
N GLU A 58 19.42 18.50 -52.59
CA GLU A 58 18.65 19.07 -53.70
C GLU A 58 18.47 20.59 -53.55
N GLU A 59 18.19 21.05 -52.32
CA GLU A 59 17.96 22.47 -52.03
C GLU A 59 19.23 23.33 -52.11
N ASN A 60 20.39 22.77 -51.75
CA ASN A 60 21.62 23.55 -51.56
C ASN A 60 22.71 23.25 -52.61
N ILE A 61 22.37 22.54 -53.69
CA ILE A 61 23.34 22.21 -54.74
C ILE A 61 23.96 23.47 -55.38
N GLY A 62 25.25 23.39 -55.72
CA GLY A 62 26.02 24.55 -56.19
C GLY A 62 26.67 25.37 -55.06
N MET A 63 26.46 25.00 -53.79
CA MET A 63 27.15 25.55 -52.62
C MET A 63 27.79 24.45 -51.78
N VAL A 64 28.69 24.80 -50.85
CA VAL A 64 29.32 23.80 -49.96
C VAL A 64 28.25 23.19 -49.04
N LEU A 65 28.00 21.88 -49.19
CA LEU A 65 26.89 21.13 -48.60
C LEU A 65 27.19 20.40 -47.28
N VAL A 66 28.42 19.92 -47.08
CA VAL A 66 28.74 18.96 -46.00
C VAL A 66 28.34 19.47 -44.61
N PHE A 67 28.65 20.73 -44.30
CA PHE A 67 28.29 21.31 -43.01
C PHE A 67 26.78 21.47 -42.84
N THR A 68 26.06 21.86 -43.89
CA THR A 68 24.60 22.00 -43.89
C THR A 68 23.94 20.65 -43.63
N ILE A 69 24.40 19.60 -44.31
CA ILE A 69 23.91 18.23 -44.11
C ILE A 69 24.14 17.78 -42.67
N VAL A 70 25.38 17.92 -42.15
CA VAL A 70 25.70 17.49 -40.78
C VAL A 70 24.88 18.27 -39.75
N SER A 71 24.68 19.57 -39.94
CA SER A 71 23.87 20.40 -39.04
C SER A 71 22.40 19.97 -39.03
N ALA A 72 21.83 19.71 -40.21
CA ALA A 72 20.45 19.24 -40.34
C ALA A 72 20.25 17.84 -39.71
N VAL A 73 21.20 16.92 -39.93
CA VAL A 73 21.15 15.59 -39.32
C VAL A 73 21.31 15.69 -37.79
N GLN A 74 22.20 16.54 -37.29
CA GLN A 74 22.38 16.74 -35.85
C GLN A 74 21.10 17.28 -35.19
N GLU A 75 20.45 18.25 -35.80
CA GLU A 75 19.16 18.77 -35.32
C GLU A 75 18.10 17.66 -35.33
N LYS A 76 18.03 16.88 -36.41
CA LYS A 76 17.08 15.76 -36.52
C LYS A 76 17.32 14.69 -35.45
N LEU A 77 18.57 14.28 -35.21
CA LEU A 77 18.93 13.33 -34.17
C LEU A 77 18.49 13.81 -32.78
N THR A 78 18.67 15.11 -32.50
CA THR A 78 18.22 15.70 -31.23
C THR A 78 16.71 15.55 -31.05
N VAL A 79 15.93 15.84 -32.10
CA VAL A 79 14.47 15.67 -32.08
C VAL A 79 14.06 14.20 -31.88
N MET A 80 14.75 13.26 -32.53
CA MET A 80 14.46 11.82 -32.41
C MET A 80 14.71 11.30 -31.00
N VAL A 81 15.81 11.75 -30.36
CA VAL A 81 16.13 11.43 -28.97
C VAL A 81 15.07 11.97 -28.02
N GLU A 82 14.65 13.23 -28.22
CA GLU A 82 13.60 13.85 -27.40
C GLU A 82 12.25 13.12 -27.54
N ASP A 83 11.86 12.73 -28.76
CA ASP A 83 10.63 11.96 -29.00
C ASP A 83 10.68 10.59 -28.34
N SER A 84 11.82 9.90 -28.45
CA SER A 84 12.05 8.60 -27.81
C SER A 84 11.93 8.69 -26.29
N LYS A 85 12.55 9.71 -25.68
CA LYS A 85 12.42 9.98 -24.23
C LYS A 85 10.98 10.25 -23.83
N ARG A 86 10.26 11.08 -24.61
CA ARG A 86 8.85 11.39 -24.36
C ARG A 86 7.99 10.13 -24.39
N ARG A 87 8.16 9.27 -25.40
CA ARG A 87 7.39 8.03 -25.54
C ARG A 87 7.65 7.05 -24.40
N LYS A 88 8.92 6.87 -24.01
CA LYS A 88 9.30 6.06 -22.83
C LYS A 88 8.63 6.62 -21.56
N GLN A 89 8.69 7.93 -21.35
CA GLN A 89 8.11 8.59 -20.17
C GLN A 89 6.59 8.45 -20.11
N GLU A 90 5.90 8.62 -21.24
CA GLU A 90 4.45 8.45 -21.34
C GLU A 90 4.02 7.00 -21.06
N GLU A 91 4.80 6.02 -21.49
CA GLU A 91 4.53 4.61 -21.20
C GLU A 91 4.69 4.30 -19.71
N ILE A 92 5.74 4.83 -19.08
CA ILE A 92 5.98 4.70 -17.63
C ILE A 92 4.82 5.35 -16.86
N GLU A 93 4.42 6.58 -17.23
CA GLU A 93 3.31 7.27 -16.59
C GLU A 93 1.98 6.50 -16.76
N ARG A 94 1.73 5.95 -17.96
CA ARG A 94 0.54 5.14 -18.23
C ARG A 94 0.49 3.89 -17.37
N LYS A 95 1.60 3.16 -17.25
CA LYS A 95 1.70 1.98 -16.37
C LYS A 95 1.51 2.37 -14.91
N LYS A 96 2.10 3.48 -14.47
CA LYS A 96 1.93 3.99 -13.10
C LYS A 96 0.47 4.35 -12.81
N ARG A 97 -0.21 5.02 -13.74
CA ARG A 97 -1.64 5.37 -13.61
C ARG A 97 -2.52 4.12 -13.50
N GLN A 98 -2.24 3.08 -14.28
CA GLN A 98 -2.98 1.82 -14.19
C GLN A 98 -2.81 1.16 -12.82
N LEU A 99 -1.59 1.13 -12.29
CA LEU A 99 -1.32 0.61 -10.95
C LEU A 99 -1.99 1.45 -9.86
N GLU A 100 -1.95 2.77 -9.96
CA GLU A 100 -2.63 3.67 -9.02
C GLU A 100 -4.16 3.47 -9.05
N GLU A 101 -4.77 3.27 -10.22
CA GLU A 101 -6.20 2.97 -10.33
C GLU A 101 -6.56 1.61 -9.70
N GLU A 102 -5.71 0.60 -9.85
CA GLU A 102 -5.89 -0.71 -9.21
C GLU A 102 -5.71 -0.62 -7.69
N GLU A 103 -4.73 0.14 -7.22
CA GLU A 103 -4.55 0.39 -5.81
C GLU A 103 -5.71 1.21 -5.24
N GLN A 104 -6.21 2.21 -5.96
CA GLN A 104 -7.35 3.01 -5.52
C GLN A 104 -8.63 2.18 -5.47
N LYS A 105 -8.85 1.23 -6.40
CA LYS A 105 -9.95 0.25 -6.31
C LYS A 105 -9.78 -0.71 -5.14
N ARG A 106 -8.54 -1.07 -4.80
CA ARG A 106 -8.24 -1.89 -3.61
C ARG A 106 -8.39 -1.09 -2.30
N PHE A 107 -8.16 0.23 -2.36
CA PHE A 107 -8.24 1.15 -1.22
C PHE A 107 -9.64 1.74 -1.01
N GLU A 108 -10.52 1.67 -2.00
CA GLU A 108 -11.97 1.85 -1.80
C GLU A 108 -12.49 0.69 -0.93
N GLY A 109 -12.35 0.85 0.39
CA GLY A 109 -13.16 0.09 1.34
C GLY A 109 -14.64 0.24 1.01
N THR A 110 -15.47 -0.71 1.46
CA THR A 110 -16.91 -0.67 1.22
C THR A 110 -17.50 0.63 1.79
N LYS A 111 -17.88 1.57 0.92
CA LYS A 111 -18.61 2.78 1.33
C LYS A 111 -19.83 2.32 2.13
N VAL A 112 -19.93 2.72 3.39
CA VAL A 112 -21.08 2.41 4.24
C VAL A 112 -22.26 3.23 3.75
N THR A 113 -22.96 2.71 2.74
CA THR A 113 -24.23 3.26 2.26
C THR A 113 -25.36 2.84 3.21
N VAL A 114 -26.49 3.55 3.21
CA VAL A 114 -27.64 3.24 4.07
C VAL A 114 -28.11 1.79 3.88
N GLU A 115 -28.07 1.27 2.66
CA GLU A 115 -28.41 -0.12 2.34
C GLU A 115 -27.38 -1.12 2.91
N THR A 116 -26.09 -0.82 2.80
CA THR A 116 -25.02 -1.66 3.37
C THR A 116 -25.08 -1.66 4.90
N PHE A 117 -25.38 -0.50 5.51
CA PHE A 117 -25.59 -0.37 6.94
C PHE A 117 -26.83 -1.13 7.41
N LEU A 118 -27.94 -1.09 6.68
CA LEU A 118 -29.15 -1.86 7.00
C LEU A 118 -28.90 -3.37 6.90
N ALA A 119 -28.21 -3.83 5.85
CA ALA A 119 -27.84 -5.24 5.70
C ALA A 119 -26.87 -5.72 6.79
N TRP A 120 -25.96 -4.86 7.24
CA TRP A 120 -25.12 -5.14 8.40
C TRP A 120 -25.93 -5.17 9.70
N LYS A 121 -26.80 -4.17 9.90
CA LYS A 121 -27.67 -4.06 11.07
C LYS A 121 -28.61 -5.26 11.20
N THR A 122 -29.18 -5.74 10.12
CA THR A 122 -30.06 -6.92 10.14
C THR A 122 -29.29 -8.19 10.53
N LYS A 123 -28.05 -8.36 10.06
CA LYS A 123 -27.17 -9.46 10.49
C LYS A 123 -26.79 -9.33 11.97
N PHE A 124 -26.44 -8.13 12.41
CA PHE A 124 -26.09 -7.87 13.81
C PHE A 124 -27.27 -8.10 14.76
N ASP A 125 -28.46 -7.60 14.41
CA ASP A 125 -29.68 -7.81 15.19
C ASP A 125 -30.07 -9.30 15.23
N ALA A 126 -29.84 -10.05 14.14
CA ALA A 126 -30.03 -11.49 14.11
C ALA A 126 -29.05 -12.24 15.03
N GLU A 127 -27.77 -11.90 15.01
CA GLU A 127 -26.74 -12.48 15.88
C GLU A 127 -27.01 -12.18 17.36
N MET A 128 -27.44 -10.95 17.69
CA MET A 128 -27.85 -10.57 19.04
C MET A 128 -29.12 -11.28 19.51
N ALA A 129 -30.06 -11.53 18.61
CA ALA A 129 -31.27 -12.30 18.92
C ALA A 129 -30.95 -13.78 19.15
N GLU A 130 -29.99 -14.34 18.42
CA GLU A 130 -29.50 -15.70 18.61
C GLU A 130 -28.78 -15.84 19.96
N MET A 131 -27.89 -14.91 20.30
CA MET A 131 -27.25 -14.84 21.62
C MET A 131 -28.25 -14.73 22.77
N LYS A 132 -29.33 -13.94 22.61
CA LYS A 132 -30.41 -13.86 23.62
C LYS A 132 -31.18 -15.18 23.72
N LYS A 133 -31.49 -15.83 22.60
CA LYS A 133 -32.15 -17.15 22.60
C LYS A 133 -31.27 -18.21 23.24
N GLU A 134 -29.97 -18.19 23.00
CA GLU A 134 -29.01 -19.10 23.64
C GLU A 134 -28.92 -18.84 25.15
N LYS A 135 -28.87 -17.58 25.60
CA LYS A 135 -28.93 -17.24 27.03
C LYS A 135 -30.21 -17.74 27.69
N VAL A 136 -31.37 -17.53 27.07
CA VAL A 136 -32.66 -18.02 27.58
C VAL A 136 -32.71 -19.55 27.58
N HIS A 137 -32.14 -20.22 26.58
CA HIS A 137 -32.05 -21.68 26.58
C HIS A 137 -31.10 -22.20 27.65
N LYS A 138 -29.98 -21.50 27.89
CA LYS A 138 -29.03 -21.78 28.96
C LYS A 138 -29.60 -21.52 30.36
N GLU A 139 -30.42 -20.48 30.52
CA GLU A 139 -31.17 -20.23 31.77
C GLU A 139 -32.28 -21.26 31.99
N LYS A 140 -32.93 -21.75 30.93
CA LYS A 140 -33.93 -22.83 31.03
C LYS A 140 -33.34 -24.22 31.27
N THR A 141 -32.07 -24.44 30.90
CA THR A 141 -31.35 -25.72 31.08
C THR A 141 -30.45 -25.73 32.31
N LYS A 142 -30.09 -24.56 32.86
CA LYS A 142 -29.53 -24.45 34.20
C LYS A 142 -30.65 -24.64 35.21
N GLY A 143 -30.46 -25.58 36.16
CA GLY A 143 -31.36 -25.74 37.29
C GLY A 143 -31.57 -24.43 38.04
N LEU A 144 -32.75 -24.29 38.66
CA LEU A 144 -33.19 -23.10 39.41
C LEU A 144 -32.08 -22.61 40.34
N THR A 145 -31.85 -21.29 40.33
CA THR A 145 -30.85 -20.69 41.22
C THR A 145 -31.30 -20.81 42.68
N GLY A 146 -30.37 -20.86 43.64
CA GLY A 146 -30.69 -21.05 45.06
C GLY A 146 -31.68 -20.03 45.63
N LYS A 147 -31.67 -18.79 45.11
CA LYS A 147 -32.63 -17.73 45.45
C LYS A 147 -34.06 -18.04 44.95
N GLU A 148 -34.19 -18.63 43.77
CA GLU A 148 -35.49 -19.01 43.21
C GLU A 148 -36.06 -20.25 43.89
N MET A 149 -35.20 -21.18 44.34
CA MET A 149 -35.60 -22.31 45.18
C MET A 149 -36.17 -21.81 46.51
N PHE A 150 -35.49 -20.86 47.17
CA PHE A 150 -35.92 -20.28 48.44
C PHE A 150 -37.26 -19.54 48.36
N MET A 151 -37.54 -18.84 47.25
CA MET A 151 -38.81 -18.11 47.09
C MET A 151 -40.01 -19.02 46.78
N ARG A 152 -39.78 -20.25 46.30
CA ARG A 152 -40.84 -21.16 45.88
C ARG A 152 -41.18 -22.22 46.93
N ASP A 153 -40.23 -22.52 47.82
CA ASP A 153 -40.42 -23.45 48.92
C ASP A 153 -40.77 -22.71 50.21
N GLU A 154 -42.06 -22.46 50.43
CA GLU A 154 -42.58 -21.84 51.65
C GLU A 154 -42.31 -22.72 52.89
N SER A 155 -42.00 -24.02 52.72
CA SER A 155 -41.69 -24.94 53.82
C SER A 155 -40.35 -24.69 54.51
N MET A 156 -39.41 -23.97 53.87
CA MET A 156 -38.17 -23.55 54.51
C MET A 156 -38.38 -22.41 55.51
N ALA A 157 -39.34 -21.52 55.27
CA ALA A 157 -39.69 -20.45 56.22
C ALA A 157 -40.28 -21.04 57.51
N ASP A 158 -41.00 -22.16 57.43
CA ASP A 158 -41.48 -22.91 58.60
C ASP A 158 -40.35 -23.58 59.39
N SER A 159 -39.24 -23.97 58.74
CA SER A 159 -38.07 -24.53 59.44
C SER A 159 -37.29 -23.51 60.26
N ASP A 160 -37.20 -22.25 59.81
CA ASP A 160 -36.57 -21.17 60.57
C ASP A 160 -37.40 -20.79 61.80
N LEU A 161 -38.74 -20.82 61.71
CA LEU A 161 -39.65 -20.65 62.85
C LEU A 161 -39.44 -21.73 63.92
N LYS A 162 -39.18 -22.97 63.51
CA LYS A 162 -38.88 -24.08 64.43
C LYS A 162 -37.49 -23.99 65.04
N LEU A 163 -36.52 -23.44 64.31
CA LEU A 163 -35.16 -23.19 64.82
C LEU A 163 -35.18 -22.12 65.93
N LEU A 164 -36.00 -21.08 65.77
CA LEU A 164 -36.21 -20.01 66.76
C LEU A 164 -37.02 -20.47 67.98
N GLU A 165 -37.87 -21.49 67.86
CA GLU A 165 -38.54 -22.13 69.00
C GLU A 165 -37.60 -23.06 69.78
N SER A 166 -36.45 -23.43 69.20
CA SER A 166 -35.43 -24.32 69.78
C SER A 166 -34.32 -23.57 70.53
N GLU A 167 -34.60 -22.37 71.03
CA GLU A 167 -33.67 -21.41 71.64
C GLU A 167 -33.20 -21.84 73.05
N GLU A 168 -32.60 -23.04 73.18
CA GLU A 168 -31.85 -23.45 74.38
C GLU A 168 -30.41 -23.92 74.08
N GLU A 169 -29.97 -23.90 72.81
CA GLU A 169 -28.59 -24.24 72.44
C GLU A 169 -27.94 -23.08 71.67
N GLY A 170 -27.44 -22.11 72.44
CA GLY A 170 -26.61 -21.03 71.92
C GLY A 170 -25.29 -21.59 71.38
N VAL A 171 -25.01 -21.32 70.10
CA VAL A 171 -23.72 -21.65 69.47
C VAL A 171 -22.66 -20.71 70.05
N GLU A 172 -21.85 -21.19 70.99
CA GLU A 172 -20.70 -20.45 71.52
C GLU A 172 -19.59 -20.37 70.46
N VAL A 173 -19.19 -19.13 70.12
CA VAL A 173 -18.05 -18.86 69.25
C VAL A 173 -16.79 -18.81 70.11
N ASP A 174 -15.85 -19.71 69.85
CA ASP A 174 -14.57 -19.81 70.58
C ASP A 174 -13.60 -18.69 70.16
N GLU A 175 -13.41 -17.69 71.03
CA GLU A 175 -12.54 -16.53 70.82
C GLU A 175 -11.04 -16.89 70.75
N SER A 176 -10.64 -18.12 71.11
CA SER A 176 -9.25 -18.57 70.98
C SER A 176 -8.79 -18.71 69.52
N LEU A 177 -9.73 -18.82 68.56
CA LEU A 177 -9.41 -18.99 67.14
C LEU A 177 -8.83 -17.73 66.48
N PHE A 178 -8.89 -16.57 67.14
CA PHE A 178 -8.45 -15.28 66.60
C PHE A 178 -7.16 -14.74 67.25
N GLN A 179 -6.59 -15.45 68.23
CA GLN A 179 -5.38 -14.98 68.96
C GLN A 179 -4.06 -15.15 68.18
N ASP A 180 -4.00 -16.04 67.19
CA ASP A 180 -2.77 -16.27 66.39
C ASP A 180 -2.53 -15.21 65.27
N MET A 181 -3.35 -14.15 65.20
CA MET A 181 -3.22 -13.10 64.17
C MET A 181 -2.57 -11.80 64.68
N ASP A 182 -2.32 -11.67 65.99
CA ASP A 182 -1.74 -10.46 66.61
C ASP A 182 -0.19 -10.44 66.61
N ASP A 183 0.47 -11.49 66.07
CA ASP A 183 1.94 -11.62 66.00
C ASP A 183 2.52 -11.27 64.60
N LEU A 184 1.72 -10.66 63.72
CA LEU A 184 2.22 -10.05 62.48
C LEU A 184 2.56 -8.57 62.74
N ASP A 185 3.76 -8.33 63.28
CA ASP A 185 4.40 -7.02 63.43
C ASP A 185 4.35 -6.26 62.09
N MET A 186 3.48 -5.25 62.04
CA MET A 186 3.43 -4.26 60.99
C MET A 186 4.50 -3.20 61.29
N ASP A 187 5.76 -3.54 61.03
CA ASP A 187 6.88 -2.59 61.10
C ASP A 187 6.75 -1.56 59.97
N ASP A 188 6.43 -0.34 60.40
CA ASP A 188 6.42 0.93 59.68
C ASP A 188 7.85 1.47 59.71
N ASP A 189 8.52 1.61 58.55
CA ASP A 189 9.57 2.60 58.23
C ASP A 189 10.52 2.10 57.13
N LEU A 190 10.41 2.65 55.91
CA LEU A 190 11.59 3.06 55.15
C LEU A 190 11.26 4.22 54.19
N GLU A 191 11.47 5.42 54.71
CA GLU A 191 11.74 6.65 53.96
C GLU A 191 12.95 6.50 53.00
N GLU A 192 12.80 7.13 51.84
CA GLU A 192 13.78 7.98 51.15
C GLU A 192 15.13 7.43 50.60
N ALA A 193 15.20 7.50 49.25
CA ALA A 193 16.32 7.92 48.38
C ALA A 193 17.59 7.07 48.21
N GLY A 194 18.03 7.01 46.94
CA GLY A 194 19.45 7.19 46.61
C GLY A 194 20.02 6.24 45.57
N ASP A 195 20.24 6.79 44.37
CA ASP A 195 21.05 6.32 43.21
C ASP A 195 20.50 5.18 42.33
#